data_AF-A0A1F7ABR9-F1
#
_entry.id   AF-A0A1F7ABR9-F1
#
_cell.length_a   1.000
_cell.length_b   1.000
_cell.length_c   1.000
_cell.angle_alpha   90.00
_cell.angle_beta   90.00
_cell.angle_gamma   90.00
#
_symmetry.space_group_name_H-M   'P 1'
#
loop_
_entity.id
_entity.type
_entity.pdbx_description
1 polymer ?
#
loop_
_entity_poly.entity_id
_entity_poly.type
_entity_poly.pdbx_seq_one_letter_code
_entity_poly.pdbx_strand_id
1 'polypeptide(L)'
;MDRDRTFTDRIADQITRRFGSTVFFIFNLLFFTIWIAWNNAWIPGAAVFDPYPFGMLTMVVSLEAIFLSIFVLISQNRAAKVADLREELDLQLNIQSEEEITKVLVLVDEIHDHLGLSPEDDEDLARMKQKTDLVALEKLISKEMDDAE
;
A
#
# COMPACT_ATOMS: atom_id res chain seq x y z
N MET A 1 4.95 21.71 -8.70
CA MET A 1 3.77 21.66 -7.83
C MET A 1 4.24 21.33 -6.42
N ASP A 2 4.83 22.32 -5.75
CA ASP A 2 5.01 22.28 -4.29
C ASP A 2 3.71 22.81 -3.70
N ARG A 3 2.87 21.90 -3.18
CA ARG A 3 1.72 22.28 -2.37
C ARG A 3 2.07 21.83 -0.96
N ASP A 4 2.15 22.81 -0.07
CA ASP A 4 2.52 22.74 1.34
C ASP A 4 2.30 21.36 1.96
N ARG A 5 3.40 20.72 2.39
CA ARG A 5 3.35 19.57 3.29
C ARG A 5 2.68 20.03 4.58
N THR A 6 1.37 19.87 4.64
CA THR A 6 0.54 20.23 5.78
C THR A 6 1.18 19.63 7.03
N PHE A 7 1.21 20.36 8.14
CA PHE A 7 1.72 19.88 9.42
C PHE A 7 1.15 18.49 9.78
N THR A 8 -0.09 18.25 9.35
CA THR A 8 -0.82 16.98 9.39
C THR A 8 -0.15 15.83 8.63
N ASP A 9 0.38 16.03 7.42
CA ASP A 9 1.05 14.98 6.64
C ASP A 9 2.36 14.54 7.30
N ARG A 10 3.08 15.50 7.87
CA ARG A 10 4.35 15.25 8.56
C ARG A 10 4.12 14.55 9.90
N ILE A 11 3.05 14.90 10.60
CA ILE A 11 2.58 14.19 11.79
C ILE A 11 2.10 12.78 11.41
N ALA A 12 1.34 12.63 10.33
CA ALA A 12 0.85 11.33 9.87
C ALA A 12 2.00 10.38 9.54
N ASP A 13 3.00 10.82 8.78
CA ASP A 13 4.18 9.99 8.47
C ASP A 13 4.97 9.59 9.74
N GLN A 14 5.06 10.48 10.72
CA GLN A 14 5.77 10.22 11.98
C GLN A 14 4.97 9.31 12.92
N ILE A 15 3.64 9.42 12.91
CA ILE A 15 2.68 8.55 13.60
C ILE A 15 2.72 7.17 12.96
N THR A 16 2.50 7.02 11.66
CA THR A 16 2.54 5.72 10.96
C THR A 16 3.83 4.96 11.25
N ARG A 17 4.98 5.64 11.25
CA ARG A 17 6.28 5.01 11.53
C ARG A 17 6.47 4.61 13.01
N ARG A 18 5.80 5.26 13.96
CA ARG A 18 5.89 4.95 15.39
C ARG A 18 4.82 3.96 15.87
N PHE A 19 3.60 4.03 15.33
CA PHE A 19 2.50 3.14 15.68
C PHE A 19 2.57 1.79 14.96
N GLY A 20 3.23 1.71 13.81
CA GLY A 20 3.53 0.42 13.14
C GLY A 20 4.72 -0.34 13.74
N SER A 21 5.34 0.15 14.81
CA SER A 21 6.54 -0.45 15.39
C SER A 21 6.20 -1.31 16.62
N THR A 22 6.87 -2.46 16.74
CA THR A 22 6.86 -3.34 17.93
C THR A 22 7.13 -2.57 19.23
N VAL A 23 7.79 -1.41 19.15
CA VAL A 23 8.08 -0.52 20.29
C VAL A 23 6.81 0.00 20.96
N PHE A 24 5.76 0.38 20.21
CA PHE A 24 4.51 0.89 20.80
C PHE A 24 3.75 -0.21 21.56
N PHE A 25 3.73 -1.42 20.99
CA PHE A 25 3.16 -2.59 21.65
C PHE A 25 3.90 -2.92 22.96
N ILE A 26 5.23 -2.93 22.95
CA ILE A 26 6.04 -3.17 24.15
C ILE A 26 5.81 -2.08 25.20
N PHE A 27 5.72 -0.81 24.78
CA PHE A 27 5.42 0.30 25.70
C PHE A 27 4.06 0.11 26.38
N ASN A 28 3.00 -0.21 25.62
CA ASN A 28 1.67 -0.47 26.17
C ASN A 28 1.68 -1.67 27.13
N LEU A 29 2.37 -2.76 26.77
CA LEU A 29 2.53 -3.92 27.63
C LEU A 29 3.23 -3.58 28.95
N LEU A 30 4.31 -2.79 28.91
CA LEU A 30 5.01 -2.32 30.10
C LEU A 30 4.13 -1.38 30.94
N PHE A 31 3.39 -0.47 30.30
CA PHE A 31 2.46 0.42 30.98
C PHE A 31 1.39 -0.37 31.74
N PHE A 32 0.74 -1.36 31.11
CA PHE A 32 -0.25 -2.20 31.77
C PHE A 32 0.33 -3.03 32.91
N THR A 33 1.49 -3.65 32.71
CA THR A 33 2.14 -4.46 33.75
C THR A 33 2.54 -3.62 34.96
N ILE A 34 3.08 -2.41 34.76
CA ILE A 34 3.41 -1.47 35.84
C ILE A 34 2.14 -1.00 36.56
N TRP A 35 1.08 -0.64 35.81
CA TRP A 35 -0.17 -0.15 36.39
C TRP A 35 -0.87 -1.22 37.25
N ILE A 36 -0.92 -2.45 36.76
CA ILE A 36 -1.49 -3.59 37.50
C ILE A 36 -0.62 -3.90 38.72
N ALA A 37 0.72 -3.92 38.59
CA ALA A 37 1.62 -4.15 39.73
C ALA A 37 1.49 -3.06 40.81
N TRP A 38 1.30 -1.80 40.41
CA TRP A 38 1.07 -0.68 41.32
C TRP A 38 -0.27 -0.81 42.06
N ASN A 39 -1.35 -1.19 41.38
CA ASN A 39 -2.68 -1.32 41.99
C ASN A 39 -2.88 -2.64 42.77
N ASN A 40 -2.12 -3.70 42.48
CA ASN A 40 -2.24 -5.01 43.16
C ASN A 40 -1.44 -5.10 44.49
N ALA A 41 -1.16 -3.93 45.10
CA ALA A 41 -0.71 -3.80 46.49
C ALA A 41 0.57 -4.58 46.88
N TRP A 42 1.66 -4.49 46.10
CA TRP A 42 3.01 -4.81 46.61
C TRP A 42 3.59 -3.73 47.56
N ILE A 43 2.90 -2.60 47.75
CA ILE A 43 3.31 -1.51 48.64
C ILE A 43 2.29 -1.37 49.78
N PRO A 44 2.63 -1.70 51.04
CA PRO A 44 1.73 -1.51 52.17
C PRO A 44 1.48 -0.01 52.39
N GLY A 45 0.25 0.46 52.17
CA GLY A 45 -0.17 1.84 52.46
C GLY A 45 -0.38 2.76 51.25
N ALA A 46 -0.24 2.27 50.01
CA ALA A 46 -0.61 3.05 48.83
C ALA A 46 -2.14 3.06 48.65
N ALA A 47 -2.74 4.24 48.46
CA ALA A 47 -4.17 4.38 48.16
C ALA A 47 -4.48 3.63 46.85
N VAL A 48 -5.46 2.72 46.89
CA VAL A 48 -5.92 1.97 45.72
C VAL A 48 -6.60 2.95 44.77
N PHE A 49 -5.87 3.39 43.74
CA PHE A 49 -6.33 4.41 42.79
C PHE A 49 -7.33 3.83 41.79
N ASP A 50 -7.17 2.57 41.38
CA ASP A 50 -8.08 1.86 40.46
C ASP A 50 -8.36 0.44 40.99
N PRO A 51 -9.40 0.26 41.84
CA PRO A 51 -9.78 -1.05 42.35
C PRO A 51 -10.18 -1.99 41.22
N TYR A 52 -9.91 -3.29 41.38
CA TYR A 52 -10.43 -4.32 40.48
C TYR A 52 -11.95 -4.14 40.36
N PRO A 53 -12.50 -3.87 39.16
CA PRO A 53 -12.08 -4.35 37.84
C PRO A 53 -11.30 -3.35 36.92
N PHE A 54 -10.56 -2.37 37.47
CA PHE A 54 -9.76 -1.39 36.71
C PHE A 54 -10.57 -0.53 35.72
N GLY A 55 -11.58 0.18 36.24
CA GLY A 55 -12.50 0.96 35.41
C GLY A 55 -11.82 2.13 34.69
N MET A 56 -10.87 2.80 35.35
CA MET A 56 -10.16 3.94 34.74
C MET A 56 -9.23 3.49 33.62
N LEU A 57 -8.45 2.43 33.84
CA LEU A 57 -7.58 1.87 32.81
C LEU A 57 -8.39 1.45 31.58
N THR A 58 -9.50 0.74 31.78
CA THR A 58 -10.35 0.28 30.67
C THR A 58 -10.90 1.45 29.85
N MET A 59 -11.33 2.53 30.52
CA MET A 59 -11.80 3.74 29.84
C MET A 59 -10.68 4.40 29.00
N VAL A 60 -9.48 4.56 29.56
CA VAL A 60 -8.35 5.16 28.84
C VAL A 60 -7.95 4.31 27.64
N VAL A 61 -7.86 2.99 27.80
CA VAL A 61 -7.49 2.06 26.73
C VAL A 61 -8.53 2.03 25.62
N SER A 62 -9.82 2.03 25.95
CA SER A 62 -10.88 2.08 24.94
C SER A 62 -10.79 3.35 24.10
N LEU A 63 -10.51 4.50 24.73
CA LEU A 63 -10.31 5.76 24.03
C LEU A 63 -9.06 5.71 23.15
N GLU A 64 -7.94 5.20 23.68
CA GLU A 64 -6.69 5.01 22.94
C GLU A 64 -6.90 4.12 21.69
N ALA A 65 -7.65 3.03 21.82
CA ALA A 65 -7.97 2.12 20.71
C ALA A 65 -8.75 2.80 19.59
N ILE A 66 -9.71 3.69 19.92
CA ILE A 66 -10.45 4.47 18.92
C ILE A 66 -9.49 5.39 18.15
N PHE A 67 -8.62 6.11 18.85
CA PHE A 67 -7.61 6.97 18.21
C PHE A 67 -6.67 6.17 17.31
N LEU A 68 -6.19 5.01 17.76
CA LEU A 68 -5.35 4.11 16.97
C LEU A 68 -6.06 3.66 15.69
N SER A 69 -7.32 3.23 15.79
CA SER A 69 -8.11 2.81 14.64
C SER A 69 -8.26 3.91 13.60
N ILE A 70 -8.55 5.14 14.03
CA ILE A 70 -8.65 6.30 13.13
C ILE A 70 -7.30 6.60 12.46
N PHE A 71 -6.19 6.58 13.21
CA PHE A 71 -4.87 6.80 12.62
C PHE A 71 -4.49 5.72 11.62
N VAL A 72 -4.80 4.45 11.92
CA VAL A 72 -4.61 3.33 11.00
C VAL A 72 -5.43 3.55 9.72
N LEU A 73 -6.71 3.92 9.84
CA LEU A 73 -7.58 4.16 8.69
C LEU A 73 -7.08 5.32 7.81
N ILE A 74 -6.63 6.42 8.43
CA ILE A 74 -6.02 7.55 7.70
C ILE A 74 -4.75 7.09 6.97
N SER A 75 -3.89 6.34 7.64
CA SER A 75 -2.66 5.81 7.04
C SER A 75 -2.95 4.84 5.90
N GLN A 76 -3.96 3.99 6.05
CA GLN A 76 -4.41 3.06 5.02
C GLN A 76 -4.98 3.80 3.81
N ASN A 77 -5.86 4.78 4.01
CA ASN A 77 -6.41 5.60 2.93
C ASN A 77 -5.32 6.35 2.16
N ARG A 78 -4.31 6.87 2.86
CA ARG A 78 -3.15 7.49 2.20
C ARG A 78 -2.33 6.47 1.41
N ALA A 79 -2.07 5.28 1.97
CA ALA A 79 -1.34 4.23 1.27
C ALA A 79 -2.10 3.75 0.01
N ALA A 80 -3.43 3.63 0.08
CA ALA A 80 -4.28 3.28 -1.06
C ALA A 80 -4.16 4.30 -2.19
N LYS A 81 -4.29 5.61 -1.91
CA LYS A 81 -4.11 6.66 -2.93
C LYS A 81 -2.75 6.64 -3.62
N VAL A 82 -1.69 6.31 -2.88
CA VAL A 82 -0.34 6.18 -3.44
C VAL A 82 -0.22 4.90 -4.28
N ALA A 83 -0.87 3.82 -3.85
CA ALA A 83 -0.93 2.58 -4.62
C ALA A 83 -1.67 2.78 -5.95
N ASP A 84 -2.83 3.45 -5.94
CA ASP A 84 -3.61 3.75 -7.15
C ASP A 84 -2.79 4.56 -8.18
N LEU A 85 -2.11 5.62 -7.72
CA LEU A 85 -1.23 6.43 -8.58
C LEU A 85 -0.05 5.62 -9.13
N ARG A 86 0.52 4.72 -8.32
CA ARG A 86 1.61 3.86 -8.74
C ARG A 86 1.13 2.86 -9.79
N GLU A 87 -0.06 2.29 -9.61
CA GLU A 87 -0.66 1.35 -10.57
C GLU A 87 -0.93 2.03 -11.91
N GLU A 88 -1.48 3.25 -11.90
CA GLU A 88 -1.71 4.03 -13.12
C GLU A 88 -0.39 4.36 -13.85
N LEU A 89 0.67 4.69 -13.11
CA LEU A 89 2.00 4.93 -13.68
C LEU A 89 2.65 3.64 -14.22
N ASP A 90 2.58 2.54 -13.46
CA ASP A 90 3.13 1.25 -13.87
C ASP A 90 2.43 0.76 -15.14
N LEU A 91 1.11 0.96 -15.27
CA LEU A 91 0.35 0.68 -16.50
C LEU A 91 0.86 1.51 -17.69
N GLN A 92 1.04 2.82 -17.51
CA GLN A 92 1.55 3.69 -18.58
C GLN A 92 2.97 3.30 -19.03
N LEU A 93 3.85 3.00 -18.08
CA LEU A 93 5.21 2.53 -18.38
C LEU A 93 5.20 1.20 -19.11
N ASN A 94 4.28 0.29 -18.77
CA ASN A 94 4.15 -0.99 -19.44
C ASN A 94 3.69 -0.82 -20.90
N ILE A 95 2.68 0.03 -21.14
CA ILE A 95 2.23 0.37 -22.50
C ILE A 95 3.37 0.98 -23.32
N GLN A 96 4.13 1.92 -22.74
CA GLN A 96 5.28 2.50 -23.41
C GLN A 96 6.37 1.46 -23.73
N SER A 97 6.66 0.59 -22.77
CA SER A 97 7.65 -0.50 -22.93
C SER A 97 7.23 -1.45 -24.04
N GLU A 98 5.94 -1.77 -24.14
CA GLU A 98 5.39 -2.60 -25.22
C GLU A 98 5.60 -1.94 -26.60
N GLU A 99 5.34 -0.63 -26.73
CA GLU A 99 5.58 0.10 -27.97
C GLU A 99 7.07 0.13 -28.35
N GLU A 100 7.96 0.32 -27.38
CA GLU A 100 9.40 0.31 -27.60
C GLU A 100 9.90 -1.08 -28.00
N ILE A 101 9.46 -2.13 -27.31
CA ILE A 101 9.80 -3.53 -27.64
C ILE A 101 9.31 -3.88 -29.04
N THR A 102 8.07 -3.51 -29.39
CA THR A 102 7.51 -3.74 -30.73
C THR A 102 8.36 -3.05 -31.80
N LYS A 103 8.76 -1.80 -31.57
CA LYS A 103 9.66 -1.08 -32.49
C LYS A 103 11.01 -1.77 -32.62
N VAL A 104 11.60 -2.23 -31.51
CA VAL A 104 12.87 -2.97 -31.55
C VAL A 104 12.72 -4.26 -32.34
N LEU A 105 11.63 -5.02 -32.15
CA LEU A 105 11.34 -6.23 -32.92
C LEU A 105 11.24 -5.93 -34.42
N VAL A 106 10.53 -4.88 -34.82
CA VAL A 106 10.43 -4.46 -36.23
C VAL A 106 11.80 -4.09 -36.80
N LEU A 107 12.60 -3.30 -36.08
CA LEU A 107 13.94 -2.91 -36.55
C LEU A 107 14.88 -4.12 -36.68
N VAL A 108 14.80 -5.08 -35.77
CA VAL A 108 15.60 -6.32 -35.84
C VAL A 108 15.15 -7.19 -37.01
N ASP A 109 13.85 -7.31 -37.25
CA ASP A 109 13.24 -8.01 -38.39
C ASP A 109 13.71 -7.40 -39.72
N GLU A 110 13.69 -6.06 -39.85
CA GLU A 110 14.21 -5.36 -41.03
C GLU A 110 15.71 -5.61 -41.28
N ILE A 111 16.54 -5.65 -40.22
CA ILE A 111 17.96 -5.99 -40.34
C ILE A 111 18.13 -7.44 -40.77
N HIS A 112 17.32 -8.34 -40.22
CA HIS A 112 17.36 -9.75 -40.52
C HIS A 112 17.02 -10.03 -41.99
N ASP A 113 16.02 -9.32 -42.52
CA ASP A 113 15.64 -9.32 -43.93
C ASP A 113 16.75 -8.75 -44.82
N HIS A 114 17.38 -7.64 -44.42
CA HIS A 114 18.50 -7.06 -45.18
C HIS A 114 19.71 -7.99 -45.28
N LEU A 115 19.94 -8.82 -44.26
CA LEU A 115 21.03 -9.81 -44.24
C LEU A 115 20.67 -11.11 -44.98
N GLY A 116 19.44 -11.26 -45.47
CA GLY A 116 18.96 -12.47 -46.16
C GLY A 116 18.85 -13.68 -45.24
N LEU A 117 18.66 -13.44 -43.94
CA LEU A 117 18.58 -14.49 -42.92
C LEU A 117 17.14 -14.85 -42.56
N SER A 118 16.14 -14.15 -43.11
CA SER A 118 14.70 -14.28 -42.84
C SER A 118 14.27 -15.73 -42.62
N PRO A 119 13.72 -16.10 -41.45
CA PRO A 119 13.18 -17.42 -41.25
C PRO A 119 11.90 -17.48 -42.11
N GLU A 120 11.70 -18.54 -42.89
CA GLU A 120 10.40 -18.75 -43.54
C GLU A 120 9.33 -18.89 -42.44
N ASP A 121 8.39 -17.93 -42.41
CA ASP A 121 7.12 -17.96 -41.69
C ASP A 121 7.18 -18.18 -40.16
N ASP A 122 7.83 -17.28 -39.42
CA ASP A 122 7.67 -17.21 -37.96
C ASP A 122 6.34 -16.50 -37.59
N GLU A 123 5.27 -17.31 -37.46
CA GLU A 123 3.95 -16.84 -37.04
C GLU A 123 3.96 -16.17 -35.65
N ASP A 124 4.84 -16.59 -34.74
CA ASP A 124 4.92 -16.04 -33.39
C ASP A 124 5.52 -14.63 -33.43
N LEU A 125 6.57 -14.40 -34.21
CA LEU A 125 7.14 -13.07 -34.43
C LEU A 125 6.13 -12.12 -35.10
N ALA A 126 5.36 -12.62 -36.08
CA ALA A 126 4.29 -11.85 -36.71
C ALA A 126 3.19 -11.44 -35.71
N ARG A 127 2.89 -12.28 -34.71
CA ARG A 127 1.95 -11.95 -33.62
C ARG A 127 2.56 -10.94 -32.65
N MET A 128 3.84 -11.07 -32.28
CA MET A 128 4.50 -10.14 -31.37
C MET A 128 4.68 -8.73 -31.96
N LYS A 129 4.79 -8.60 -33.28
CA LYS A 129 4.83 -7.29 -33.97
C LYS A 129 3.47 -6.58 -34.00
N GLN A 130 2.37 -7.28 -33.70
CA GLN A 130 1.05 -6.65 -33.61
C GLN A 130 0.95 -5.91 -32.29
N LYS A 131 0.70 -4.59 -32.37
CA LYS A 131 0.46 -3.76 -31.18
C LYS A 131 -0.79 -4.28 -30.45
N THR A 132 -0.71 -4.43 -29.13
CA THR A 132 -1.88 -4.78 -28.32
C THR A 132 -2.91 -3.64 -28.40
N ASP A 133 -4.15 -3.98 -28.76
CA ASP A 133 -5.24 -3.01 -28.84
C ASP A 133 -5.74 -2.66 -27.44
N LEU A 134 -5.29 -1.52 -26.92
CA LEU A 134 -5.67 -0.99 -25.61
C LEU A 134 -7.18 -0.76 -25.50
N VAL A 135 -7.87 -0.43 -26.59
CA VAL A 135 -9.33 -0.19 -26.61
C VAL A 135 -10.08 -1.52 -26.48
N ALA A 136 -9.54 -2.59 -27.06
CA ALA A 136 -10.08 -3.94 -26.87
C ALA A 136 -9.90 -4.42 -25.43
N LEU A 137 -8.74 -4.15 -24.81
CA LEU A 137 -8.47 -4.44 -23.40
C LEU A 137 -9.41 -3.66 -22.46
N GLU A 138 -9.59 -2.36 -22.67
CA GLU A 138 -10.50 -1.52 -21.89
C GLU A 138 -11.95 -2.06 -21.95
N LYS A 139 -12.41 -2.43 -23.15
CA LYS A 139 -13.74 -3.04 -23.33
C LYS A 139 -13.88 -4.39 -22.63
N LEU A 140 -12.84 -5.22 -22.61
CA LEU A 140 -12.86 -6.51 -21.92
C LEU A 140 -12.95 -6.32 -20.40
N ILE A 141 -12.15 -5.41 -19.86
CA ILE A 141 -12.16 -5.09 -18.42
C ILE A 141 -13.52 -4.48 -18.02
N SER A 142 -14.03 -3.50 -18.77
CA SER A 142 -15.35 -2.91 -18.50
C SER A 142 -16.47 -3.94 -18.52
N LYS A 143 -16.41 -4.89 -19.45
CA LYS A 143 -17.41 -5.95 -19.54
C LYS A 143 -17.33 -6.93 -18.37
N GLU A 144 -16.12 -7.34 -17.97
CA GLU A 144 -15.96 -8.21 -16.78
C GLU A 144 -16.38 -7.52 -15.48
N MET A 145 -16.19 -6.20 -15.38
CA MET A 145 -16.65 -5.41 -14.23
C MET A 145 -18.18 -5.33 -14.19
N ASP A 146 -18.85 -5.10 -15.32
CA ASP A 146 -20.32 -5.08 -15.42
C ASP A 146 -20.94 -6.47 -15.16
N ASP A 147 -20.25 -7.55 -15.53
CA ASP A 147 -20.69 -8.93 -15.28
C ASP A 147 -20.50 -9.35 -13.80
N ALA A 148 -19.75 -8.58 -13.00
CA ALA A 148 -19.43 -8.87 -11.60
C ALA A 148 -20.27 -8.09 -10.57
N GLU A 149 -21.07 -7.10 -10.98
CA GLU A 149 -22.11 -6.43 -10.17
C GLU A 149 -23.46 -7.16 -10.21
#